data_AF-A0A4U6L234-F1
#
_entry.id   AF-A0A4U6L234-F1
#
_cell.length_a   1.000
_cell.length_b   1.000
_cell.length_c   1.000
_cell.angle_alpha   90.00
_cell.angle_beta   90.00
_cell.angle_gamma   90.00
#
_symmetry.space_group_name_H-M   'P 1'
#
loop_
_entity.id
_entity.type
_entity.pdbx_description
1 polymer ?
#
loop_
_entity_poly.entity_id
_entity_poly.type
_entity_poly.pdbx_seq_one_letter_code
_entity_poly.pdbx_strand_id
1 'polypeptide(L)'
;FITEGAIPFAARDPMRVLPCCIVGGAVTGAISMAVGAKLMAPHGGLFVLLIPGAITPVLGYLLAIVAGTLVAGLSYAVLKRPEVDAVAKVA
;
A
#
# COMPACT_ATOMS: atom_id res chain seq x y z
N PHE A 1 -5.78 2.70 -9.15
CA PHE A 1 -5.56 4.15 -8.95
C PHE A 1 -4.24 4.32 -8.25
N ILE A 2 -3.20 4.67 -8.98
CA ILE A 2 -2.04 5.34 -8.38
C ILE A 2 -2.49 6.77 -8.20
N THR A 3 -2.57 7.25 -6.96
CA THR A 3 -2.88 8.65 -6.72
C THR A 3 -1.70 9.49 -7.21
N GLU A 4 -1.95 10.64 -7.81
CA GLU A 4 -0.94 11.67 -8.09
C GLU A 4 0.05 11.85 -6.91
N GLY A 5 -0.43 11.71 -5.66
CA GLY A 5 0.39 11.79 -4.45
C GLY A 5 1.45 10.68 -4.24
N ALA A 6 1.35 9.54 -4.92
CA ALA A 6 2.33 8.45 -4.80
C ALA A 6 3.52 8.63 -5.75
N ILE A 7 3.34 9.34 -6.87
CA ILE A 7 4.38 9.57 -7.88
C ILE A 7 5.57 10.34 -7.30
N PRO A 8 5.40 11.45 -6.56
CA PRO A 8 6.51 12.16 -5.93
C PRO A 8 7.30 11.30 -4.94
N PHE A 9 6.62 10.35 -4.26
CA PHE A 9 7.25 9.49 -3.28
C PHE A 9 8.16 8.45 -3.95
N ALA A 10 7.65 7.76 -4.98
CA ALA A 10 8.43 6.84 -5.78
C ALA A 10 9.54 7.54 -6.57
N ALA A 11 9.32 8.77 -7.05
CA ALA A 11 10.33 9.54 -7.77
C ALA A 11 11.49 10.00 -6.85
N ARG A 12 11.20 10.33 -5.58
CA ARG A 12 12.24 10.76 -4.61
C ARG A 12 13.06 9.60 -4.05
N ASP A 13 12.48 8.42 -3.87
CA ASP A 13 13.14 7.26 -3.26
C ASP A 13 12.74 5.93 -3.93
N PRO A 14 13.03 5.75 -5.24
CA PRO A 14 12.50 4.63 -6.03
C PRO A 14 12.99 3.28 -5.51
N MET A 15 14.26 3.21 -5.09
CA MET A 15 14.92 1.97 -4.66
C MET A 15 14.31 1.38 -3.38
N ARG A 16 13.66 2.19 -2.54
CA ARG A 16 13.01 1.72 -1.32
C ARG A 16 11.50 1.66 -1.48
N VAL A 17 10.91 2.68 -2.11
CA VAL A 17 9.46 2.79 -2.27
C VAL A 17 8.91 1.68 -3.16
N LEU A 18 9.51 1.44 -4.33
CA LEU A 18 8.97 0.46 -5.27
C LEU A 18 8.97 -0.96 -4.69
N PRO A 19 10.06 -1.47 -4.11
CA PRO A 19 10.04 -2.80 -3.49
C PRO A 19 9.03 -2.91 -2.33
N CYS A 20 8.94 -1.88 -1.47
CA CYS A 20 7.96 -1.88 -0.37
C CYS A 20 6.52 -1.91 -0.89
N CYS A 21 6.22 -1.14 -1.94
CA CYS A 21 4.91 -1.15 -2.59
C CYS A 21 4.60 -2.49 -3.29
N ILE A 22 5.59 -3.12 -3.92
CA ILE A 22 5.44 -4.45 -4.54
C ILE A 22 5.08 -5.48 -3.47
N VAL A 23 5.82 -5.53 -2.36
CA VAL A 23 5.57 -6.48 -1.27
C VAL A 23 4.21 -6.21 -0.62
N GLY A 24 3.89 -4.96 -0.30
CA GLY A 24 2.58 -4.60 0.25
C GLY A 24 1.43 -4.94 -0.70
N GLY A 25 1.59 -4.67 -2.00
CA GLY A 25 0.61 -5.02 -3.03
C GLY A 25 0.42 -6.53 -3.17
N ALA A 26 1.50 -7.31 -3.13
CA ALA A 26 1.44 -8.76 -3.14
C ALA A 26 0.68 -9.33 -1.94
N VAL A 27 0.90 -8.77 -0.74
CA VAL A 27 0.16 -9.15 0.48
C VAL A 27 -1.33 -8.83 0.34
N THR A 28 -1.68 -7.61 -0.10
CA THR A 28 -3.08 -7.24 -0.35
C THR A 28 -3.74 -8.20 -1.35
N GLY A 29 -3.04 -8.50 -2.45
CA GLY A 29 -3.52 -9.42 -3.48
C GLY A 29 -3.74 -10.84 -2.94
N ALA A 30 -2.77 -11.36 -2.20
CA ALA A 30 -2.86 -12.69 -1.59
C ALA A 30 -4.04 -12.81 -0.62
N ILE A 31 -4.21 -11.84 0.29
CA ILE A 31 -5.35 -11.83 1.22
C ILE A 31 -6.67 -11.69 0.46
N SER A 32 -6.73 -10.78 -0.53
CA SER A 32 -7.93 -10.57 -1.35
C SER A 32 -8.36 -11.84 -2.09
N MET A 33 -7.40 -12.58 -2.66
CA MET A 33 -7.67 -13.86 -3.31
C MET A 33 -8.09 -14.94 -2.30
N ALA A 34 -7.44 -15.00 -1.14
CA ALA A 34 -7.76 -15.97 -0.08
C ALA A 34 -9.19 -15.81 0.46
N VAL A 35 -9.67 -14.57 0.61
CA VAL A 35 -11.04 -14.28 1.08
C VAL A 35 -12.08 -14.29 -0.06
N GLY A 36 -11.67 -14.59 -1.30
CA GLY A 36 -12.55 -14.61 -2.46
C GLY A 36 -13.14 -13.24 -2.82
N ALA A 37 -12.38 -12.16 -2.60
CA ALA A 37 -12.84 -10.80 -2.87
C ALA A 37 -13.15 -10.60 -4.37
N LYS A 38 -14.39 -10.21 -4.67
CA LYS A 38 -14.85 -9.86 -6.02
C LYS A 38 -15.14 -8.37 -6.07
N LEU A 39 -14.45 -7.66 -6.97
CA LEU A 39 -14.64 -6.24 -7.23
C LEU A 39 -15.24 -6.07 -8.63
N MET A 40 -16.47 -5.55 -8.68
CA MET A 40 -17.20 -5.32 -9.94
C MET A 40 -16.87 -3.95 -10.57
N ALA A 41 -16.28 -3.05 -9.78
CA ALA A 41 -15.86 -1.75 -10.28
C ALA A 41 -14.61 -1.90 -11.19
N PRO A 42 -14.53 -1.16 -12.32
CA PRO A 42 -13.34 -1.15 -13.17
C PRO A 42 -12.13 -0.47 -12.50
N HIS A 43 -12.35 0.15 -11.34
CA HIS A 43 -11.35 0.81 -10.53
C HIS A 43 -11.33 0.25 -9.10
N GLY A 44 -10.15 0.19 -8.47
CA GLY A 44 -10.01 -0.14 -7.05
C GLY A 44 -9.96 1.08 -6.13
N GLY A 45 -9.77 0.84 -4.83
CA GLY A 45 -9.56 1.88 -3.82
C GLY A 45 -10.69 1.96 -2.79
N LEU A 46 -10.52 2.79 -1.75
CA LEU A 46 -11.44 2.85 -0.62
C LEU A 46 -12.87 3.27 -1.02
N PHE A 47 -13.02 4.05 -2.09
CA PHE A 47 -14.31 4.54 -2.57
C PHE A 47 -15.27 3.45 -3.03
N VAL A 48 -14.76 2.28 -3.44
CA VAL A 48 -15.61 1.15 -3.86
C VAL A 48 -16.39 0.55 -2.69
N LEU A 49 -15.94 0.78 -1.45
CA LEU A 49 -16.62 0.31 -0.24
C LEU A 49 -17.95 1.05 0.01
N LEU A 50 -18.12 2.24 -0.57
CA LEU A 50 -19.32 3.06 -0.42
C LEU A 50 -20.42 2.69 -1.43
N ILE A 51 -20.09 1.87 -2.43
CA ILE A 51 -21.02 1.48 -3.50
C ILE A 51 -21.62 0.11 -3.13
N PRO A 52 -22.94 0.01 -2.86
CA PRO A 52 -23.58 -1.25 -2.50
C PRO A 52 -23.37 -2.32 -3.57
N GLY A 53 -22.91 -3.51 -3.16
CA GLY A 53 -22.69 -4.65 -4.05
C GLY A 53 -21.48 -4.56 -4.97
N ALA A 54 -20.68 -3.48 -4.92
CA ALA A 54 -19.50 -3.34 -5.77
C ALA A 54 -18.32 -4.24 -5.34
N ILE A 55 -18.21 -4.55 -4.05
CA ILE A 55 -17.15 -5.39 -3.48
C ILE A 55 -17.73 -6.40 -2.48
N THR A 56 -17.32 -7.67 -2.57
CA THR A 56 -17.73 -8.73 -1.62
C THR A 56 -16.59 -9.73 -1.40
N PRO A 57 -16.22 -10.10 -0.14
CA PRO A 57 -16.70 -9.55 1.13
C PRO A 57 -16.02 -8.23 1.49
N VAL A 58 -16.81 -7.24 1.91
CA VAL A 58 -16.35 -5.87 2.21
C VAL A 58 -15.28 -5.84 3.31
N LEU A 59 -15.53 -6.52 4.43
CA LEU A 59 -14.62 -6.54 5.57
C LEU A 59 -13.29 -7.24 5.25
N GLY A 60 -13.34 -8.36 4.51
CA GLY A 60 -12.14 -9.07 4.06
C GLY A 60 -11.28 -8.21 3.14
N TYR A 61 -11.92 -7.49 2.21
CA TYR A 61 -11.22 -6.55 1.32
C TYR A 61 -10.61 -5.36 2.09
N LEU A 62 -11.33 -4.80 3.07
CA LEU A 62 -10.79 -3.72 3.91
C LEU A 62 -9.58 -4.18 4.73
N LEU A 63 -9.64 -5.38 5.32
CA LEU A 63 -8.50 -5.99 6.02
C LEU A 63 -7.31 -6.20 5.09
N ALA A 64 -7.54 -6.66 3.86
CA ALA A 64 -6.48 -6.83 2.87
C ALA A 64 -5.76 -5.50 2.56
N ILE A 65 -6.53 -4.41 2.38
CA ILE A 65 -5.98 -3.06 2.16
C ILE A 65 -5.12 -2.64 3.35
N VAL A 66 -5.68 -2.71 4.57
CA VAL A 66 -4.97 -2.30 5.79
C VAL A 66 -3.67 -3.10 5.96
N ALA A 67 -3.72 -4.42 5.77
CA ALA A 67 -2.56 -5.28 5.90
C ALA A 67 -1.45 -4.89 4.92
N GLY A 68 -1.75 -4.76 3.62
CA GLY A 68 -0.73 -4.36 2.65
C GLY A 68 -0.22 -2.93 2.83
N THR A 69 -1.07 -1.99 3.26
CA THR A 69 -0.64 -0.62 3.59
C THR A 69 0.34 -0.62 4.77
N LEU A 70 0.06 -1.39 5.82
CA LEU A 70 0.96 -1.52 6.96
C LEU A 70 2.28 -2.18 6.54
N VAL A 71 2.24 -3.25 5.75
CA VAL A 71 3.45 -3.91 5.25
C VAL A 71 4.29 -2.94 4.42
N ALA A 72 3.70 -2.21 3.48
CA ALA A 72 4.43 -1.25 2.65
C ALA A 72 5.01 -0.10 3.49
N GLY A 73 4.20 0.50 4.37
CA GLY A 73 4.60 1.64 5.19
C GLY A 73 5.67 1.30 6.22
N LEU A 74 5.51 0.17 6.92
CA LEU A 74 6.48 -0.28 7.91
C LEU A 74 7.78 -0.76 7.26
N SER A 75 7.71 -1.50 6.14
CA SER A 75 8.91 -1.89 5.39
C SER A 75 9.69 -0.67 4.94
N TYR A 76 8.99 0.36 4.45
CA TYR A 76 9.63 1.62 4.06
C TYR A 76 10.23 2.34 5.26
N ALA A 77 9.52 2.41 6.39
CA ALA A 77 10.01 3.04 7.62
C ALA A 77 11.27 2.35 8.17
N VAL A 78 11.35 1.02 8.07
CA VAL A 78 12.53 0.25 8.48
C VAL A 78 13.69 0.44 7.51
N LEU A 79 13.45 0.47 6.20
CA LEU A 79 14.50 0.68 5.19
C LEU A 79 15.00 2.13 5.17
N LYS A 80 14.14 3.09 5.49
CA LYS A 80 14.51 4.50 5.54
C LYS A 80 15.29 4.76 6.82
N ARG A 81 16.59 5.02 6.68
CA ARG A 81 17.43 5.49 7.79
C ARG A 81 16.81 6.75 8.41
N PRO A 82 16.69 6.84 9.75
CA PRO A 82 16.27 8.07 10.41
C PRO A 82 17.27 9.19 10.08
N GLU A 83 16.75 10.39 9.79
CA GLU A 83 17.56 11.59 9.47
C GLU A 83 18.54 11.98 10.59
N VAL A 84 18.44 11.36 11.77
CA VAL A 84 19.37 11.53 12.90
C VAL A 84 20.82 11.21 12.49
N ASP A 85 21.04 10.29 11.56
CA ASP A 85 22.40 9.94 11.08
C ASP A 85 22.99 10.98 10.10
N ALA A 86 22.17 11.86 9.52
CA ALA A 86 22.65 12.87 8.56
C ALA A 86 23.26 14.10 9.27
N VAL A 87 22.80 14.42 10.48
CA VAL A 87 23.34 15.53 11.29
C VAL A 87 24.70 15.16 11.91
N ALA A 88 24.90 13.89 12.29
CA ALA A 88 26.15 13.42 12.87
C ALA A 88 27.33 13.33 11.87
N LYS A 89 27.06 13.41 10.56
CA LYS A 89 28.10 13.31 9.52
C LYS A 89 28.55 14.68 8.98
N VAL A 90 27.94 15.77 9.46
CA VAL A 90 28.21 17.15 9.04
C VAL A 90 28.78 18.01 10.20
N ALA A 91 28.72 17.51 11.44
CA ALA A 91 29.40 18.08 12.61
C ALA A 91 30.77 17.42 12.84
#